data_AF-A0A2W4MG92-F1
#
_entry.id   AF-A0A2W4MG92-F1
#
_cell.length_a   1.000
_cell.length_b   1.000
_cell.length_c   1.000
_cell.angle_alpha   90.00
_cell.angle_beta   90.00
_cell.angle_gamma   90.00
#
_symmetry.space_group_name_H-M   'P 1'
#
loop_
_entity.id
_entity.type
_entity.pdbx_description
1 polymer ?
#
loop_
_entity_poly.entity_id
_entity_poly.type
_entity_poly.pdbx_seq_one_letter_code
_entity_poly.pdbx_strand_id
1 'polypeptide(L)'
;MTLKAVVTEEIRRSGPMPFERFMELALYHPQGFFGGDRLRSEKAGDFLTSPEVSPMFGQTIARFVAAERERIGDPFGVVEVGAGSGSLLRPLLEEVPVPAVAVDVSPAARASLQESLPGVEVRADLPERIRGVVVANEL
;
A
#
# COMPACT_ATOMS: atom_id res chain seq x y z
N MET A 1 16.84 12.26 -16.40
CA MET A 1 15.95 13.30 -16.96
C MET A 1 14.97 13.70 -15.87
N THR A 2 14.64 14.99 -15.69
CA THR A 2 13.69 15.38 -14.64
C THR A 2 12.26 14.98 -15.00
N LEU A 3 11.39 14.71 -14.02
CA LEU A 3 9.98 14.40 -14.25
C LEU A 3 9.28 15.48 -15.12
N LYS A 4 9.57 16.77 -14.86
CA LYS A 4 9.06 17.88 -15.69
C LYS A 4 9.50 17.74 -17.15
N ALA A 5 10.75 17.36 -17.40
CA ALA A 5 11.25 17.19 -18.76
C ALA A 5 10.58 16.00 -19.46
N VAL A 6 10.33 14.90 -18.74
CA VAL A 6 9.58 13.74 -19.27
C VAL A 6 8.17 14.15 -19.70
N VAL A 7 7.41 14.81 -18.83
CA VAL A 7 6.04 15.28 -19.14
C VAL A 7 6.03 16.26 -20.32
N THR A 8 6.95 17.23 -20.32
CA THR A 8 7.03 18.24 -21.39
C THR A 8 7.34 17.59 -22.74
N GLU A 9 8.24 16.61 -22.77
CA GLU A 9 8.62 15.93 -24.00
C GLU A 9 7.49 15.06 -24.55
N GLU A 10 6.78 14.33 -23.68
CA GLU A 10 5.65 13.50 -24.09
C GLU A 10 4.53 14.36 -24.73
N ILE A 11 4.24 15.53 -24.14
CA ILE A 11 3.27 16.51 -24.69
C ILE A 11 3.74 17.06 -26.04
N ARG A 12 5.02 17.43 -26.17
CA ARG A 12 5.56 17.95 -27.45
C ARG A 12 5.45 16.93 -28.56
N ARG A 13 5.71 15.66 -28.26
CA ARG A 13 5.71 14.57 -29.25
C ARG A 13 4.31 14.11 -29.62
N SER A 14 3.39 14.03 -28.66
CA SER A 14 2.13 13.28 -28.80
C SER A 14 0.89 14.17 -28.73
N GLY A 15 1.06 15.48 -28.52
CA GLY A 15 -0.03 16.42 -28.29
C GLY A 15 -0.47 16.48 -26.82
N PRO A 16 -1.64 17.07 -26.54
CA PRO A 16 -2.14 17.22 -25.17
C PRO A 16 -2.16 15.89 -24.39
N MET A 17 -1.60 15.91 -23.18
CA MET A 17 -1.57 14.74 -22.30
C MET A 17 -2.89 14.63 -21.52
N PRO A 18 -3.56 13.47 -21.52
CA PRO A 18 -4.69 13.22 -20.63
C PRO A 18 -4.28 13.35 -19.16
N PHE A 19 -5.18 13.85 -18.32
CA PHE A 19 -4.87 14.05 -16.90
C PHE A 19 -4.49 12.75 -16.18
N GLU A 20 -5.06 11.59 -16.55
CA GLU A 20 -4.68 10.30 -15.96
C GLU A 20 -3.19 10.00 -16.19
N ARG A 21 -2.68 10.26 -17.39
CA ARG A 21 -1.29 10.01 -17.75
C ARG A 21 -0.36 10.98 -17.03
N PHE A 22 -0.80 12.23 -16.86
CA PHE A 22 -0.09 13.18 -16.02
C PHE A 22 -0.01 12.69 -14.57
N MET A 23 -1.12 12.22 -14.00
CA MET A 23 -1.17 11.70 -12.63
C MET A 23 -0.33 10.44 -12.44
N GLU A 24 -0.36 9.52 -13.41
CA GLU A 24 0.49 8.33 -13.41
C GLU A 24 1.97 8.70 -13.30
N LEU A 25 2.44 9.65 -14.14
CA LEU A 25 3.81 10.14 -14.08
C LEU A 25 4.10 10.91 -12.78
N ALA A 26 3.19 11.78 -12.36
CA ALA A 26 3.35 12.59 -11.16
C ALA A 26 3.46 11.75 -9.89
N LEU A 27 2.71 10.64 -9.82
CA LEU A 27 2.69 9.75 -8.66
C LEU A 27 3.77 8.67 -8.73
N TYR A 28 3.91 7.98 -9.86
CA TYR A 28 4.60 6.68 -9.91
C TYR A 28 5.88 6.66 -10.75
N HIS A 29 6.22 7.74 -11.46
CA HIS A 29 7.56 7.85 -12.05
C HIS A 29 8.63 7.72 -10.94
N PRO A 30 9.87 7.25 -11.20
CA PRO A 30 10.92 7.18 -10.18
C PRO A 30 11.28 8.51 -9.49
N GLN A 31 10.83 9.64 -10.04
CA GLN A 31 10.93 10.98 -9.45
C GLN A 31 9.57 11.57 -9.07
N GLY A 32 8.51 10.79 -9.23
CA GLY A 32 7.15 11.08 -8.79
C GLY A 32 7.01 10.88 -7.29
N PHE A 33 5.83 11.23 -6.79
CA PHE A 33 5.56 11.34 -5.36
C PHE A 33 5.83 10.03 -4.58
N PHE A 34 5.37 8.90 -5.10
CA PHE A 34 5.51 7.56 -4.51
C PHE A 34 6.66 6.73 -5.11
N GLY A 35 7.27 7.17 -6.21
CA GLY A 35 8.30 6.40 -6.92
C GLY A 35 9.73 6.57 -6.40
N GLY A 36 9.96 7.48 -5.44
CA GLY A 36 11.27 7.68 -4.81
C GLY A 36 11.49 6.86 -3.54
N ASP A 37 12.62 7.13 -2.87
CA ASP A 37 13.09 6.37 -1.70
C ASP A 37 12.56 6.89 -0.34
N ARG A 38 11.58 7.80 -0.36
CA ARG A 38 10.99 8.37 0.86
C ARG A 38 9.61 7.78 1.12
N LEU A 39 9.41 7.25 2.32
CA LEU A 39 8.08 6.90 2.82
C LEU A 39 7.27 8.19 3.04
N ARG A 40 6.11 8.28 2.39
CA ARG A 40 5.28 9.50 2.38
C ARG A 40 4.12 9.45 3.37
N SER A 41 3.58 8.24 3.59
CA SER A 41 2.39 7.94 4.39
C SER A 41 2.76 7.53 5.82
N GLU A 42 3.39 8.43 6.56
CA GLU A 42 3.77 8.20 7.96
C GLU A 42 3.65 9.49 8.75
N LYS A 43 3.68 9.42 10.08
CA LYS A 43 3.57 10.61 10.94
C LYS A 43 4.60 11.72 10.65
N ALA A 44 5.80 11.37 10.23
CA ALA A 44 6.85 12.32 9.80
C ALA A 44 6.87 12.56 8.27
N GLY A 45 5.96 11.92 7.56
CA GLY A 45 5.80 11.98 6.11
C GLY A 45 5.08 13.24 5.65
N ASP A 46 4.61 13.19 4.41
CA ASP A 46 3.91 14.33 3.80
C ASP A 46 2.40 14.33 4.12
N PHE A 47 1.85 13.20 4.55
CA PHE A 47 0.46 13.08 4.99
C PHE A 47 0.29 12.00 6.06
N LEU A 48 -0.74 12.18 6.89
CA LEU A 48 -1.13 11.27 7.95
C LEU A 48 -2.41 10.53 7.54
N THR A 49 -2.44 9.22 7.72
CA THR A 49 -3.62 8.38 7.42
C THR A 49 -4.28 7.88 8.71
N SER A 50 -5.49 7.34 8.61
CA SER A 50 -6.22 6.81 9.79
C SER A 50 -5.42 5.76 10.60
N PRO A 51 -4.70 4.81 9.98
CA PRO A 51 -3.84 3.87 10.72
C PRO A 51 -2.68 4.53 11.48
N GLU A 52 -2.15 5.65 11.00
CA GLU A 52 -1.05 6.37 11.63
C GLU A 52 -1.48 7.16 12.89
N VAL A 53 -2.77 7.43 13.03
CA VAL A 53 -3.32 8.16 14.19
C VAL A 53 -3.39 7.26 15.42
N SER A 54 -3.85 6.01 15.27
CA SER A 54 -4.07 5.09 16.38
C SER A 54 -4.13 3.62 15.92
N PRO A 55 -3.51 2.68 16.66
CA PRO A 55 -3.62 1.24 16.38
C PRO A 55 -5.05 0.71 16.51
N MET A 56 -5.94 1.46 17.18
CA MET A 56 -7.36 1.11 17.31
C MET A 56 -8.05 0.96 15.96
N PHE A 57 -7.59 1.66 14.92
CA PHE A 57 -8.15 1.49 13.58
C PHE A 57 -7.91 0.06 13.07
N GLY A 58 -6.66 -0.43 13.12
CA GLY A 58 -6.34 -1.80 12.73
C GLY A 58 -6.96 -2.87 13.63
N GLN A 59 -7.03 -2.64 14.95
CA GLN A 59 -7.74 -3.51 15.89
C GLN A 59 -9.24 -3.60 15.58
N THR A 60 -9.83 -2.51 15.07
CA THR A 60 -11.24 -2.52 14.67
C THR A 60 -11.45 -3.34 13.40
N ILE A 61 -10.57 -3.17 12.40
CA ILE A 61 -10.60 -3.98 11.17
C ILE A 61 -10.34 -5.45 11.46
N ALA A 62 -9.47 -5.77 12.44
CA ALA A 62 -9.21 -7.14 12.87
C ALA A 62 -10.47 -7.89 13.30
N ARG A 63 -11.42 -7.23 13.96
CA ARG A 63 -12.70 -7.85 14.35
C ARG A 63 -13.51 -8.30 13.14
N PHE A 64 -13.53 -7.49 12.08
CA PHE A 64 -14.15 -7.87 10.82
C PHE A 64 -13.42 -9.06 10.19
N VAL A 65 -12.08 -9.01 10.12
CA VAL A 65 -11.27 -10.11 9.58
C VAL A 65 -11.48 -11.42 10.35
N ALA A 66 -11.57 -11.37 11.68
CA ALA A 66 -11.83 -12.54 12.52
C ALA A 66 -13.21 -13.17 12.18
N ALA A 67 -14.26 -12.35 12.09
CA ALA A 67 -15.59 -12.82 11.73
C ALA A 67 -15.62 -13.43 10.32
N GLU A 68 -14.92 -12.82 9.36
CA GLU A 68 -14.81 -13.35 8.00
C GLU A 68 -14.01 -14.64 7.95
N ARG A 69 -12.99 -14.81 8.79
CA ARG A 69 -12.26 -16.07 8.93
C ARG A 69 -13.17 -17.19 9.41
N GLU A 70 -13.99 -16.94 10.43
CA GLU A 70 -14.97 -17.94 10.91
C GLU A 70 -15.95 -18.34 9.81
N ARG A 71 -16.38 -17.38 8.98
CA ARG A 71 -17.33 -17.60 7.88
C ARG A 71 -16.72 -18.34 6.69
N ILE A 72 -15.49 -17.99 6.31
CA ILE A 72 -14.81 -18.53 5.11
C ILE A 72 -14.11 -19.86 5.42
N GLY A 73 -13.56 -20.02 6.63
CA GLY A 73 -12.78 -21.18 7.04
C GLY A 73 -11.39 -21.25 6.39
N ASP A 74 -10.56 -22.17 6.89
CA ASP A 74 -9.18 -22.32 6.44
C ASP A 74 -9.08 -23.06 5.07
N PRO A 75 -8.08 -22.74 4.22
CA PRO A 75 -7.07 -21.72 4.42
C PRO A 75 -7.63 -20.30 4.27
N PHE A 76 -7.20 -19.39 5.15
CA PHE A 76 -7.60 -18.00 5.17
C PHE A 76 -6.38 -17.09 5.23
N GLY A 77 -6.37 -16.00 4.46
CA GLY A 77 -5.31 -15.00 4.50
C GLY A 77 -5.79 -13.58 4.28
N VAL A 78 -4.91 -12.63 4.53
CA VAL A 78 -5.18 -11.20 4.37
C VAL A 78 -4.23 -10.61 3.33
N VAL A 79 -4.74 -9.72 2.49
CA VAL A 79 -3.92 -8.88 1.61
C VAL A 79 -4.22 -7.43 1.94
N GLU A 80 -3.22 -6.64 2.31
CA GLU A 80 -3.35 -5.18 2.36
C GLU A 80 -2.77 -4.56 1.08
N VAL A 81 -3.55 -3.70 0.42
CA VAL A 81 -3.17 -2.98 -0.80
C VAL A 81 -2.96 -1.51 -0.46
N GLY A 82 -1.80 -0.97 -0.84
CA GLY A 82 -1.36 0.35 -0.37
C GLY A 82 -0.97 0.29 1.11
N ALA A 83 -0.22 -0.76 1.49
CA ALA A 83 0.08 -1.05 2.90
C ALA A 83 0.96 0.01 3.58
N GLY A 84 1.61 0.91 2.82
CA GLY A 84 2.34 2.04 3.37
C GLY A 84 3.42 1.63 4.36
N SER A 85 3.34 2.13 5.59
CA SER A 85 4.25 1.82 6.70
C SER A 85 3.97 0.46 7.38
N GLY A 86 2.80 -0.14 7.10
CA GLY A 86 2.28 -1.30 7.82
C GLY A 86 1.52 -0.95 9.10
N SER A 87 1.23 0.32 9.37
CA SER A 87 0.50 0.76 10.57
C SER A 87 -0.94 0.22 10.67
N LEU A 88 -1.53 -0.23 9.56
CA LEU A 88 -2.79 -0.97 9.57
C LEU A 88 -2.55 -2.47 9.76
N LEU A 89 -1.72 -3.08 8.90
CA LEU A 89 -1.48 -4.52 8.91
C LEU A 89 -0.94 -5.03 10.24
N ARG A 90 -0.02 -4.31 10.87
CA ARG A 90 0.62 -4.73 12.14
C ARG A 90 -0.42 -4.97 13.25
N PRO A 91 -1.18 -3.96 13.72
CA PRO A 91 -2.18 -4.17 14.76
C PRO A 91 -3.28 -5.14 14.33
N LEU A 92 -3.56 -5.26 13.03
CA LEU A 92 -4.49 -6.26 12.52
C LEU A 92 -4.00 -7.69 12.76
N LEU A 93 -2.74 -7.98 12.40
CA LEU A 93 -2.15 -9.31 12.54
C LEU A 93 -1.81 -9.68 13.99
N GLU A 94 -1.58 -8.70 14.86
CA GLU A 94 -1.46 -8.91 16.31
C GLU A 94 -2.75 -9.49 16.91
N GLU A 95 -3.92 -9.07 16.41
CA GLU A 95 -5.23 -9.57 16.85
C GLU A 95 -5.65 -10.84 16.11
N VAL A 96 -5.34 -10.96 14.81
CA VAL A 96 -5.72 -12.09 13.96
C VAL A 96 -4.50 -12.65 13.23
N PRO A 97 -3.74 -13.57 13.84
CA PRO A 97 -2.53 -14.11 13.25
C PRO A 97 -2.87 -15.09 12.13
N VAL A 98 -2.79 -14.61 10.88
CA VAL A 98 -3.03 -15.38 9.64
C VAL A 98 -1.96 -15.06 8.59
N PRO A 99 -1.75 -15.92 7.59
CA PRO A 99 -0.90 -15.59 6.45
C PRO A 99 -1.32 -14.27 5.80
N ALA A 100 -0.34 -13.41 5.53
CA ALA A 100 -0.60 -12.07 5.02
C ALA A 100 0.35 -11.66 3.89
N VAL A 101 -0.16 -10.82 3.01
CA VAL A 101 0.61 -10.15 1.95
C VAL A 101 0.41 -8.64 2.08
N ALA A 102 1.50 -7.89 2.13
CA ALA A 102 1.49 -6.45 1.98
C ALA A 102 1.85 -6.08 0.54
N VAL A 103 0.98 -5.34 -0.14
CA VAL A 103 1.15 -4.90 -1.52
C VAL A 103 1.32 -3.39 -1.54
N ASP A 104 2.45 -2.92 -2.07
CA ASP A 104 2.69 -1.50 -2.27
C ASP A 104 3.58 -1.24 -3.50
N VAL A 105 3.17 -0.31 -4.35
CA VAL A 105 3.95 0.06 -5.55
C VAL A 105 5.19 0.88 -5.19
N SER A 106 5.18 1.57 -4.05
CA SER A 106 6.30 2.39 -3.60
C SER A 106 7.46 1.51 -3.12
N PRO A 107 8.68 1.67 -3.67
CA PRO A 107 9.87 0.98 -3.18
C PRO A 107 10.17 1.28 -1.71
N ALA A 108 9.98 2.53 -1.29
CA ALA A 108 10.21 2.96 0.09
C ALA A 108 9.23 2.31 1.08
N ALA A 109 7.94 2.24 0.72
CA ALA A 109 6.94 1.54 1.52
C ALA A 109 7.28 0.05 1.65
N ARG A 110 7.63 -0.61 0.54
CA ARG A 110 8.04 -2.02 0.57
C ARG A 110 9.26 -2.26 1.45
N ALA A 111 10.27 -1.39 1.40
CA ALA A 111 11.43 -1.49 2.29
C ALA A 111 11.04 -1.34 3.77
N SER A 112 10.19 -0.36 4.08
CA SER A 112 9.66 -0.17 5.44
C SER A 112 8.87 -1.38 5.92
N LEU A 113 7.98 -1.94 5.10
CA LEU A 113 7.19 -3.14 5.41
C LEU A 113 8.07 -4.35 5.70
N GLN A 114 9.13 -4.57 4.92
CA GLN A 114 10.06 -5.69 5.12
C GLN A 114 10.80 -5.60 6.45
N GLU A 115 11.17 -4.39 6.87
CA GLU A 115 11.80 -4.15 8.17
C GLU A 115 10.79 -4.30 9.32
N SER A 116 9.60 -3.75 9.12
CA SER A 116 8.64 -3.53 10.19
C SER A 116 7.76 -4.77 10.46
N LEU A 117 7.53 -5.62 9.45
CA LEU A 117 6.66 -6.81 9.51
C LEU A 117 7.41 -8.09 9.08
N PRO A 118 8.37 -8.58 9.90
CA PRO A 118 9.11 -9.80 9.57
C PRO A 118 8.16 -11.00 9.48
N GLY A 119 8.15 -11.68 8.32
CA GLY A 119 7.31 -12.85 8.06
C GLY A 119 6.06 -12.58 7.23
N VAL A 120 5.75 -11.32 6.92
CA VAL A 120 4.72 -10.95 5.93
C VAL A 120 5.36 -10.95 4.53
N GLU A 121 4.65 -11.51 3.54
CA GLU A 121 5.08 -11.45 2.14
C GLU A 121 4.89 -10.01 1.61
N VAL A 122 5.95 -9.36 1.13
CA VAL A 122 5.87 -7.99 0.60
C VAL A 122 6.06 -8.00 -0.92
N ARG A 123 5.11 -7.41 -1.65
CA ARG A 123 5.09 -7.39 -3.13
C ARG A 123 4.71 -6.03 -3.71
N ALA A 124 4.99 -5.84 -5.00
CA ALA A 124 4.54 -4.67 -5.76
C ALA A 124 3.20 -4.91 -6.48
N ASP A 125 2.82 -6.18 -6.65
CA ASP A 125 1.65 -6.64 -7.37
C ASP A 125 0.75 -7.51 -6.50
N LEU A 126 -0.54 -7.55 -6.87
CA LEU A 126 -1.55 -8.36 -6.18
C LEU A 126 -1.29 -9.86 -6.41
N PRO A 127 -1.51 -10.73 -5.40
CA PRO A 127 -1.57 -12.17 -5.63
C PRO A 127 -2.63 -12.52 -6.67
N GLU A 128 -2.35 -13.52 -7.51
CA GLU A 128 -3.32 -14.05 -8.47
C GLU A 128 -4.58 -14.61 -7.79
N ARG A 129 -4.43 -15.15 -6.58
CA ARG A 129 -5.51 -15.79 -5.82
C ARG A 129 -5.38 -15.48 -4.35
N ILE A 130 -6.51 -15.16 -3.73
CA ILE A 130 -6.65 -15.06 -2.28
C ILE A 130 -7.91 -15.82 -1.86
N ARG A 131 -7.82 -16.53 -0.74
CA ARG A 131 -8.98 -17.00 0.01
C ARG A 131 -8.96 -16.27 1.35
N GLY A 132 -9.81 -15.26 1.49
CA GLY A 132 -9.86 -14.43 2.69
C GLY A 132 -10.21 -13.00 2.35
N VAL A 133 -9.56 -12.03 3.02
CA VAL A 133 -9.94 -10.62 2.96
C VAL A 133 -8.85 -9.79 2.27
N VAL A 134 -9.27 -8.91 1.37
CA VAL A 134 -8.43 -7.83 0.83
C VAL A 134 -8.83 -6.53 1.53
N VAL A 135 -7.86 -5.81 2.08
CA VAL A 135 -8.02 -4.52 2.73
C VAL A 135 -7.32 -3.46 1.87
N ALA A 136 -8.00 -2.35 1.62
CA ALA A 136 -7.43 -1.20 0.92
C ALA A 136 -7.93 0.07 1.62
N ASN A 137 -7.04 0.74 2.35
CA ASN A 137 -7.35 1.97 3.06
C ASN A 137 -6.59 3.13 2.43
N GLU A 138 -7.32 4.15 1.96
CA GLU A 138 -6.72 5.37 1.36
C GLU A 138 -5.76 5.05 0.18
N LEU A 139 -6.15 4.07 -0.65
CA LEU A 139 -5.44 3.66 -1.88
C LEU A 139 -5.67 4.63 -3.05
#